data_AF-A0A941NHE3-F1
#
_entry.id   AF-A0A941NHE3-F1
#
_cell.length_a   1.000
_cell.length_b   1.000
_cell.length_c   1.000
_cell.angle_alpha   90.00
_cell.angle_beta   90.00
_cell.angle_gamma   90.00
#
_symmetry.space_group_name_H-M   'P 1'
#
loop_
_entity.id
_entity.type
_entity.pdbx_description
1 polymer ?
#
loop_
_entity_poly.entity_id
_entity_poly.type
_entity_poly.pdbx_seq_one_letter_code
_entity_poly.pdbx_strand_id
1 'polypeptide(L)' 'VQPFGGEGLSGTGPKAGGPHALSRYAVERAVSVNIAAQGGDPALLNL' A
#
# COMPACT_ATOMS: atom_id res chain seq x y z
N VAL A 1 -10.62 -4.56 18.98
CA VAL A 1 -10.82 -5.80 18.18
C VAL A 1 -9.45 -6.37 17.83
N GLN A 2 -9.29 -7.70 17.69
CA GLN A 2 -7.99 -8.34 17.44
C GLN A 2 -7.94 -9.02 16.05
N PRO A 3 -6.91 -8.78 15.22
CA PRO A 3 -6.72 -9.51 13.97
C PRO A 3 -6.59 -11.02 14.20
N PHE A 4 -7.22 -11.84 13.34
CA PHE A 4 -7.35 -13.29 13.53
C PHE A 4 -6.62 -14.09 12.44
N GLY A 5 -6.06 -15.24 12.81
CA GLY A 5 -5.34 -16.15 11.92
C GLY A 5 -4.02 -16.65 12.49
N GLY A 6 -3.65 -17.88 12.11
CA GLY A 6 -2.42 -18.57 12.51
C GLY A 6 -1.34 -18.58 11.41
N GLU A 7 -0.33 -19.44 11.60
CA GLU A 7 0.87 -19.57 10.76
C GLU A 7 1.22 -21.05 10.46
N GLY A 8 2.18 -21.30 9.55
CA GLY A 8 2.60 -22.66 9.17
C GLY A 8 1.48 -23.48 8.53
N LEU A 9 1.22 -24.69 9.04
CA LEU A 9 0.11 -25.53 8.57
C LEU A 9 -1.27 -24.95 8.89
N SER A 10 -1.35 -23.98 9.80
CA SER A 10 -2.61 -23.31 10.18
C SER A 10 -2.93 -22.09 9.31
N GLY A 11 -2.01 -21.65 8.44
CA GLY A 11 -2.24 -20.51 7.54
C GLY A 11 -0.96 -19.78 7.14
N THR A 12 -1.10 -18.85 6.20
CA THR A 12 0.05 -18.15 5.62
C THR A 12 0.16 -16.68 6.04
N GLY A 13 -0.90 -16.07 6.59
CA GLY A 13 -0.95 -14.64 6.96
C GLY A 13 -0.72 -13.71 5.74
N PRO A 14 -1.11 -12.42 5.75
CA PRO A 14 -1.64 -11.59 6.83
C PRO A 14 -2.96 -12.02 7.45
N LYS A 15 -3.09 -11.66 8.73
CA LYS A 15 -4.25 -11.93 9.59
C LYS A 15 -5.48 -11.16 9.10
N ALA A 16 -6.62 -11.82 9.10
CA ALA A 16 -7.90 -11.21 8.78
C ALA A 16 -8.24 -10.09 9.78
N GLY A 17 -8.77 -8.98 9.29
CA GLY A 17 -9.10 -7.79 10.10
C GLY A 17 -7.88 -6.99 10.59
N GLY A 18 -6.66 -7.34 10.19
CA GLY A 18 -5.45 -6.58 10.47
C GLY A 18 -5.12 -5.56 9.38
N PRO A 19 -4.20 -4.62 9.66
CA PRO A 19 -3.85 -3.53 8.74
C PRO A 19 -3.26 -4.02 7.40
N HIS A 20 -2.77 -5.26 7.34
CA HIS A 20 -2.16 -5.85 6.14
C HIS A 20 -3.08 -6.79 5.37
N ALA A 21 -4.33 -7.00 5.79
CA ALA A 21 -5.19 -7.99 5.16
C ALA A 21 -5.48 -7.67 3.68
N LEU A 22 -5.69 -6.39 3.38
CA LEU A 22 -6.09 -5.95 2.04
C LEU A 22 -4.92 -5.92 1.04
N SER A 23 -3.71 -5.55 1.49
CA SER A 23 -2.56 -5.45 0.59
C SER A 23 -2.22 -6.77 -0.10
N ARG A 24 -2.59 -7.90 0.51
CA ARG A 24 -2.37 -9.23 -0.05
C ARG A 24 -3.25 -9.57 -1.26
N TYR A 25 -4.30 -8.79 -1.50
CA TYR A 25 -5.20 -8.93 -2.65
C TYR A 25 -4.99 -7.84 -3.71
N ALA A 26 -3.95 -7.02 -3.55
CA ALA A 26 -3.58 -5.96 -4.47
C ALA A 26 -2.13 -6.13 -4.93
N VAL A 27 -1.80 -5.46 -6.02
CA VAL A 27 -0.43 -5.35 -6.51
C VAL A 27 -0.05 -3.87 -6.49
N GLU A 28 1.16 -3.58 -6.01
CA GLU A 28 1.71 -2.23 -6.04
C GLU A 28 1.89 -1.77 -7.49
N ARG A 29 1.50 -0.52 -7.77
CA ARG A 29 1.72 0.11 -9.07
C ARG A 29 2.16 1.55 -8.90
N ALA A 30 3.35 1.86 -9.39
CA ALA A 30 3.86 3.22 -9.45
C ALA A 30 3.62 3.81 -10.86
N VAL A 31 3.16 5.07 -10.90
CA VAL A 31 3.04 5.85 -12.14
C VAL A 31 3.84 7.13 -11.94
N SER A 32 4.77 7.39 -12.85
CA SER A 32 5.58 8.60 -12.85
C SER A 32 5.30 9.40 -14.11
N VAL A 33 4.91 10.66 -13.93
CA VAL A 33 4.57 11.59 -15.02
C VAL A 33 5.46 12.81 -14.90
N ASN A 34 6.22 13.11 -15.95
CA ASN A 34 7.00 14.33 -16.00
C ASN A 34 6.10 15.52 -16.38
N ILE A 35 5.84 16.41 -15.42
CA ILE A 35 5.01 17.61 -15.60
C ILE A 35 5.84 18.90 -15.71
N ALA A 36 7.16 18.81 -15.85
CA ALA A 36 8.03 19.99 -15.90
C ALA A 36 7.63 20.99 -16.99
N ALA A 37 7.23 20.50 -18.17
CA ALA A 37 6.79 21.33 -19.29
C ALA A 37 5.45 22.05 -19.05
N GLN A 38 4.67 21.63 -18.05
CA GLN A 38 3.40 22.25 -17.66
C GLN A 38 3.58 23.26 -16.52
N GLY A 39 4.82 23.60 -16.15
CA GLY A 39 5.14 24.51 -15.05
C GLY A 39 5.42 23.81 -13.71
N GLY A 40 5.31 22.48 -13.63
CA GLY A 40 5.52 21.72 -12.39
C GLY A 40 4.38 21.88 -11.38
N ASP A 41 4.44 21.12 -10.28
CA ASP A 41 3.51 21.27 -9.15
C ASP A 41 4.26 21.90 -7.96
N PRO A 42 3.96 23.17 -7.61
CA PRO A 42 4.62 23.85 -6.50
C PRO A 42 4.25 23.26 -5.13
N ALA A 43 3.12 22.56 -4.98
CA ALA A 43 2.73 21.94 -3.71
C ALA A 43 3.62 20.73 -3.35
N LEU A 44 4.32 20.15 -4.33
CA LEU A 44 5.34 19.12 -4.09
C LEU A 44 6.63 19.71 -3.51
N LEU A 45 6.84 21.03 -3.64
CA LEU A 45 7.95 21.73 -3.02
C LEU A 45 7.51 22.15 -1.62
N ASN A 46 7.82 21.31 -0.62
CA ASN A 46 7.57 21.62 0.78
C ASN A 46 8.63 22.64 1.29
N LEU A 47 8.58 23.85 0.73
CA LEU A 47 9.46 25.00 1.03
C LEU A 47 9.02 25.72 2.31
#